data_AF-A0A954R692-F1
#
_entry.id   AF-A0A954R692-F1
#
_cell.length_a   1.000
_cell.length_b   1.000
_cell.length_c   1.000
_cell.angle_alpha   90.00
_cell.angle_beta   90.00
_cell.angle_gamma   90.00
#
_symmetry.space_group_name_H-M   'P 1'
#
loop_
_entity.id
_entity.type
_entity.pdbx_description
1 polymer ?
#
loop_
_entity_poly.entity_id
_entity_poly.type
_entity_poly.pdbx_seq_one_letter_code
_entity_poly.pdbx_strand_id
1 'polypeptide(L)'
;GYGMRLAVDRLAGRARRLVQACSELVPDDLEAALLAPCGTDDASIVAQRERVASLREHLAYHPTAPHVADLLAVADYLVPRSLWLVGGDGWAYDIGFGGLDHVLASGRNINVLVLDTQVYSNTGGQASKATPLAAVAKFAAAGKQVPKKDLGLIATAYGNVYVAQVAFGAKDAHTVKALEEAEAWPGPSLVIAYS
;
A
#
# COMPACT_ATOMS: atom_id res chain seq x y z
N GLY A 1 -7.65 -3.40 3.38
CA GLY A 1 -6.23 -3.37 2.99
C GLY A 1 -5.59 -4.74 2.99
N TYR A 2 -5.33 -5.34 4.16
CA TYR A 2 -4.56 -6.59 4.25
C TYR A 2 -5.11 -7.75 3.39
N GLY A 3 -6.42 -8.01 3.45
CA GLY A 3 -7.04 -9.04 2.61
C GLY A 3 -6.88 -8.79 1.10
N MET A 4 -6.89 -7.52 0.67
CA MET A 4 -6.65 -7.14 -0.73
C MET A 4 -5.18 -7.41 -1.13
N ARG A 5 -4.21 -7.12 -0.25
CA ARG A 5 -2.79 -7.48 -0.49
C ARG A 5 -2.63 -9.00 -0.66
N LEU A 6 -3.25 -9.80 0.21
CA LEU A 6 -3.21 -11.25 0.09
C LEU A 6 -3.85 -11.74 -1.22
N ALA A 7 -4.96 -11.13 -1.64
CA ALA A 7 -5.60 -11.45 -2.91
C ALA A 7 -4.69 -11.10 -4.10
N VAL A 8 -4.10 -9.90 -4.11
CA VAL A 8 -3.15 -9.47 -5.15
C VAL A 8 -1.95 -10.41 -5.21
N ASP A 9 -1.36 -10.79 -4.07
CA ASP A 9 -0.25 -11.75 -4.01
C ASP A 9 -0.62 -13.10 -4.64
N ARG A 10 -1.79 -13.62 -4.29
CA ARG A 10 -2.28 -14.90 -4.82
C ARG A 10 -2.54 -14.84 -6.32
N LEU A 11 -3.16 -13.76 -6.80
CA LEU A 11 -3.50 -13.57 -8.21
C LEU A 11 -2.23 -13.34 -9.05
N ALA A 12 -1.28 -12.55 -8.56
CA ALA A 12 0.02 -12.36 -9.21
C ALA A 12 0.82 -13.68 -9.29
N GLY A 13 0.82 -14.46 -8.21
CA GLY A 13 1.44 -15.79 -8.20
C GLY A 13 0.75 -16.79 -9.13
N ARG A 14 -0.59 -16.72 -9.25
CA ARG A 14 -1.35 -17.52 -10.24
C ARG A 14 -1.01 -17.09 -11.66
N ALA A 15 -0.98 -15.79 -11.94
CA ALA A 15 -0.64 -15.27 -13.27
C ALA A 15 0.75 -15.72 -13.70
N ARG A 16 1.76 -15.62 -12.83
CA ARG A 16 3.13 -16.10 -13.11
C ARG A 16 3.18 -17.60 -13.45
N ARG A 17 2.49 -18.45 -12.69
CA ARG A 17 2.42 -19.90 -12.99
C ARG A 17 1.70 -20.17 -14.31
N LEU A 18 0.66 -19.41 -14.63
CA LEU A 18 -0.07 -19.56 -15.88
C LEU A 18 0.76 -19.10 -17.09
N VAL A 19 1.59 -18.05 -16.95
CA VAL A 19 2.57 -17.67 -17.98
C VAL A 19 3.50 -18.86 -18.29
N GLN A 20 4.08 -19.48 -17.25
CA GLN A 20 4.96 -20.64 -17.42
C GLN A 20 4.25 -21.85 -18.04
N ALA A 21 2.98 -22.07 -17.69
CA ALA A 21 2.15 -23.13 -18.27
C ALA A 21 1.78 -22.88 -19.75
N CYS A 22 1.90 -21.65 -20.22
CA CYS A 22 1.67 -21.23 -21.60
C CYS A 22 2.99 -20.89 -22.32
N SER A 23 4.15 -21.34 -21.81
CA SER A 23 5.48 -21.05 -22.39
C SER A 23 5.58 -21.37 -23.89
N GLU A 24 5.03 -22.50 -24.34
CA GLU A 24 5.02 -22.86 -25.77
C GLU A 24 4.25 -21.88 -26.67
N LEU A 25 3.40 -21.02 -26.10
CA LEU A 25 2.55 -20.06 -26.81
C LEU A 25 3.09 -18.62 -26.73
N VAL A 26 4.16 -18.39 -25.98
CA VAL A 26 4.70 -17.07 -25.68
C VAL A 26 6.19 -17.06 -26.07
N PRO A 27 6.69 -16.04 -26.76
CA PRO A 27 8.13 -15.93 -27.04
C PRO A 27 8.98 -15.98 -25.75
N ASP A 28 10.09 -16.71 -25.79
CA ASP A 28 10.98 -16.94 -24.63
C ASP A 28 11.46 -15.63 -23.97
N ASP A 29 11.74 -14.61 -24.80
CA ASP A 29 12.18 -13.29 -24.34
C ASP A 29 11.07 -12.53 -23.61
N LEU A 30 9.83 -12.62 -24.11
CA LEU A 30 8.66 -12.02 -23.48
C LEU A 30 8.31 -12.74 -22.17
N GLU A 31 8.36 -14.07 -22.13
CA GLU A 31 8.16 -14.83 -20.89
C GLU A 31 9.19 -14.42 -19.82
N ALA A 32 10.48 -14.43 -20.17
CA ALA A 32 11.54 -14.05 -19.24
C ALA A 32 11.35 -12.61 -18.71
N ALA A 33 10.99 -11.67 -19.59
CA ALA A 33 10.75 -10.28 -19.23
C ALA A 33 9.50 -10.08 -18.34
N LEU A 34 8.43 -10.86 -18.55
CA LEU A 34 7.22 -10.82 -17.73
C LEU A 34 7.45 -11.36 -16.31
N LEU A 35 8.27 -12.41 -16.19
CA LEU A 35 8.51 -13.09 -14.92
C LEU A 35 9.56 -12.39 -14.04
N ALA A 36 10.47 -11.63 -14.65
CA ALA A 36 11.46 -10.81 -13.95
C ALA A 36 10.82 -9.86 -12.90
N PRO A 37 11.57 -9.52 -11.83
CA PRO A 37 11.13 -8.49 -10.90
C PRO A 37 10.89 -7.16 -11.62
N CYS A 38 9.72 -6.57 -11.39
CA CYS A 38 9.38 -5.24 -11.89
C CYS A 38 9.69 -4.21 -10.80
N GLY A 39 10.33 -3.09 -11.18
CA GLY A 39 10.48 -1.93 -10.29
C GLY A 39 9.14 -1.29 -9.95
N THR A 40 9.17 -0.34 -9.01
CA THR A 40 7.98 0.44 -8.63
C THR A 40 7.92 1.82 -9.29
N ASP A 41 8.96 2.20 -10.03
CA ASP A 41 8.99 3.45 -10.79
C ASP A 41 8.08 3.41 -12.04
N ASP A 42 7.66 4.58 -12.50
CA ASP A 42 6.73 4.73 -13.62
C ASP A 42 7.23 4.05 -14.90
N ALA A 43 8.53 4.12 -15.20
CA ALA A 43 9.08 3.52 -16.41
C ALA A 43 8.99 1.99 -16.36
N SER A 44 9.32 1.38 -15.22
CA SER A 44 9.15 -0.05 -14.98
C SER A 44 7.69 -0.50 -15.11
N ILE A 45 6.75 0.25 -14.54
CA ILE A 45 5.31 -0.06 -14.60
C ILE A 45 4.77 0.06 -16.03
N VAL A 46 5.18 1.09 -16.78
CA VAL A 46 4.79 1.26 -18.19
C VAL A 46 5.33 0.09 -19.03
N ALA A 47 6.61 -0.24 -18.91
CA ALA A 47 7.21 -1.36 -19.63
C ALA A 47 6.51 -2.70 -19.30
N GLN A 48 6.16 -2.93 -18.04
CA GLN A 48 5.44 -4.15 -17.65
C GLN A 48 4.02 -4.20 -18.22
N ARG A 49 3.33 -3.06 -18.34
CA ARG A 49 2.00 -2.98 -18.99
C ARG A 49 2.09 -3.29 -20.48
N GLU A 50 3.11 -2.79 -21.17
CA GLU A 50 3.36 -3.09 -22.59
C GLU A 50 3.63 -4.59 -22.80
N ARG A 51 4.43 -5.22 -21.93
CA ARG A 51 4.64 -6.68 -21.96
C ARG A 51 3.34 -7.46 -21.78
N VAL A 52 2.48 -7.02 -20.85
CA VAL A 52 1.15 -7.66 -20.65
C VAL A 52 0.25 -7.45 -21.87
N ALA A 53 0.30 -6.30 -22.54
CA ALA A 53 -0.41 -6.08 -23.79
C ALA A 53 0.08 -7.03 -24.89
N SER A 54 1.40 -7.14 -25.07
CA SER A 54 2.00 -8.07 -26.03
C SER A 54 1.65 -9.53 -25.72
N LEU A 55 1.63 -9.92 -24.43
CA LEU A 55 1.18 -11.25 -24.01
C LEU A 55 -0.26 -11.52 -24.50
N ARG A 56 -1.17 -10.56 -24.32
CA ARG A 56 -2.57 -10.71 -24.76
C ARG A 56 -2.68 -10.87 -26.27
N GLU A 57 -1.86 -10.17 -27.05
CA GLU A 57 -1.81 -10.31 -28.51
C GLU A 57 -1.37 -11.71 -28.94
N HIS A 58 -0.30 -12.25 -28.36
CA HIS A 58 0.17 -13.61 -28.65
C HIS A 58 -0.87 -14.67 -28.30
N LEU A 59 -1.49 -14.54 -27.12
CA LEU A 59 -2.52 -15.47 -26.67
C LEU A 59 -3.80 -15.41 -27.51
N ALA A 60 -4.08 -14.30 -28.19
CA ALA A 60 -5.26 -14.15 -29.05
C ALA A 60 -5.24 -15.12 -30.26
N TYR A 61 -4.06 -15.57 -30.69
CA TYR A 61 -3.92 -16.58 -31.75
C TYR A 61 -4.24 -18.01 -31.26
N HIS A 62 -4.34 -18.23 -29.95
CA HIS A 62 -4.53 -19.53 -29.32
C HIS A 62 -5.69 -19.56 -28.32
N PRO A 63 -6.91 -19.11 -28.68
CA PRO A 63 -7.99 -18.88 -27.72
C PRO A 63 -8.54 -20.15 -27.06
N THR A 64 -8.33 -21.31 -27.67
CA THR A 64 -8.81 -22.62 -27.18
C THR A 64 -7.72 -23.43 -26.49
N ALA A 65 -6.47 -22.94 -26.47
CA ALA A 65 -5.39 -23.66 -25.83
C ALA A 65 -5.60 -23.70 -24.30
N PRO A 66 -5.14 -24.77 -23.63
CA PRO A 66 -5.27 -24.89 -22.18
C PRO A 66 -4.72 -23.65 -21.46
N HIS A 67 -5.36 -23.27 -20.36
CA HIS A 67 -4.94 -22.17 -19.47
C HIS A 67 -4.96 -20.75 -20.06
N VAL A 68 -5.15 -20.56 -21.36
CA VAL A 68 -5.16 -19.22 -21.99
C VAL A 68 -6.28 -18.34 -21.43
N ALA A 69 -7.52 -18.86 -21.35
CA ALA A 69 -8.64 -18.11 -20.79
C ALA A 69 -8.41 -17.72 -19.31
N ASP A 70 -7.85 -18.64 -18.53
CA ASP A 70 -7.49 -18.38 -17.13
C ASP A 70 -6.40 -17.32 -17.00
N LEU A 71 -5.37 -17.38 -17.86
CA LEU A 71 -4.27 -16.41 -17.89
C LEU A 71 -4.78 -15.01 -18.23
N LEU A 72 -5.60 -14.90 -19.28
CA LEU A 72 -6.20 -13.62 -19.69
C LEU A 72 -7.04 -12.97 -18.59
N ALA A 73 -7.68 -13.78 -17.73
CA ALA A 73 -8.47 -13.30 -16.60
C ALA A 73 -7.61 -12.72 -15.45
N VAL A 74 -6.34 -13.07 -15.36
CA VAL A 74 -5.44 -12.62 -14.29
C VAL A 74 -4.17 -11.91 -14.76
N ALA A 75 -3.97 -11.74 -16.07
CA ALA A 75 -2.75 -11.17 -16.65
C ALA A 75 -2.41 -9.77 -16.10
N ASP A 76 -3.42 -8.96 -15.75
CA ASP A 76 -3.22 -7.62 -15.19
C ASP A 76 -2.60 -7.62 -13.78
N TYR A 77 -2.48 -8.78 -13.14
CA TYR A 77 -1.76 -8.97 -11.87
C TYR A 77 -0.26 -9.25 -12.07
N LEU A 78 0.22 -9.34 -13.32
CA LEU A 78 1.65 -9.32 -13.63
C LEU A 78 2.24 -7.92 -13.49
N VAL A 79 1.40 -6.88 -13.52
CA VAL A 79 1.78 -5.49 -13.19
C VAL A 79 1.67 -5.30 -11.68
N PRO A 80 2.74 -4.82 -11.00
CA PRO A 80 2.69 -4.51 -9.58
C PRO A 80 1.54 -3.55 -9.23
N ARG A 81 0.98 -3.73 -8.03
CA ARG A 81 -0.11 -2.89 -7.51
C ARG A 81 0.33 -2.23 -6.21
N SER A 82 0.27 -0.91 -6.20
CA SER A 82 0.46 -0.11 -4.99
C SER A 82 -0.84 -0.10 -4.18
N LEU A 83 -0.76 -0.49 -2.90
CA LEU A 83 -1.93 -0.61 -2.03
C LEU A 83 -1.83 0.38 -0.88
N TRP A 84 -2.77 1.32 -0.84
CA TRP A 84 -2.84 2.37 0.17
C TRP A 84 -4.04 2.18 1.09
N LEU A 85 -3.76 2.20 2.39
CA LEU A 85 -4.75 2.29 3.46
C LEU A 85 -4.79 3.74 3.93
N VAL A 86 -5.90 4.43 3.68
CA VAL A 86 -6.07 5.84 4.04
C VAL A 86 -7.11 5.97 5.14
N GLY A 87 -6.80 6.72 6.20
CA GLY A 87 -7.74 6.99 7.28
C GLY A 87 -7.28 8.11 8.20
N GLY A 88 -8.20 8.57 9.05
CA GLY A 88 -7.92 9.65 10.02
C GLY A 88 -7.27 9.15 11.31
N ASP A 89 -6.92 10.09 12.20
CA ASP A 89 -6.31 9.76 13.49
C ASP A 89 -7.21 8.93 14.41
N GLY A 90 -8.53 9.18 14.44
CA GLY A 90 -9.46 8.37 15.23
C GLY A 90 -9.46 6.87 14.82
N TRP A 91 -9.23 6.57 13.54
CA TRP A 91 -9.05 5.18 13.10
C TRP A 91 -7.69 4.64 13.53
N ALA A 92 -6.61 5.32 13.17
CA ALA A 92 -5.25 4.80 13.31
C ALA A 92 -4.78 4.72 14.77
N TYR A 93 -5.16 5.69 15.60
CA TYR A 93 -4.71 5.78 16.99
C TYR A 93 -5.60 5.02 17.96
N ASP A 94 -6.90 4.92 17.66
CA ASP A 94 -7.92 4.35 18.55
C ASP A 94 -8.51 3.04 18.02
N ILE A 95 -9.69 3.08 17.37
CA ILE A 95 -10.52 1.89 17.12
C ILE A 95 -9.86 0.90 16.15
N GLY A 96 -9.10 1.40 15.19
CA GLY A 96 -8.40 0.60 14.19
C GLY A 96 -6.97 0.22 14.58
N PHE A 97 -6.46 0.73 15.71
CA PHE A 97 -5.04 0.59 16.05
C PHE A 97 -4.59 -0.87 16.14
N GLY A 98 -5.35 -1.75 16.81
CA GLY A 98 -4.97 -3.16 16.92
C GLY A 98 -4.89 -3.88 15.57
N GLY A 99 -5.74 -3.48 14.61
CA GLY A 99 -5.66 -3.99 13.24
C GLY A 99 -4.49 -3.40 12.46
N LEU A 100 -4.23 -2.10 12.63
CA LEU A 100 -3.09 -1.42 12.02
C LEU A 100 -1.76 -2.01 12.50
N ASP A 101 -1.59 -2.19 13.80
CA ASP A 101 -0.46 -2.84 14.46
C ASP A 101 -0.17 -4.21 13.85
N HIS A 102 -1.19 -5.05 13.73
CA HIS A 102 -1.07 -6.37 13.08
C HIS A 102 -0.67 -6.29 11.60
N VAL A 103 -1.19 -5.32 10.86
CA VAL A 103 -0.85 -5.13 9.45
C VAL A 103 0.61 -4.68 9.29
N LEU A 104 1.09 -3.75 10.13
CA LEU A 104 2.47 -3.30 10.11
C LEU A 104 3.42 -4.44 10.53
N ALA A 105 3.06 -5.22 11.54
CA ALA A 105 3.84 -6.38 11.99
C ALA A 105 3.92 -7.51 10.94
N SER A 106 3.01 -7.56 9.97
CA SER A 106 2.94 -8.64 8.97
C SER A 106 4.13 -8.67 7.99
N GLY A 107 4.87 -7.56 7.86
CA GLY A 107 5.97 -7.42 6.90
C GLY A 107 5.52 -7.36 5.43
N ARG A 108 4.22 -7.31 5.14
CA ARG A 108 3.71 -7.22 3.77
C ARG A 108 3.86 -5.81 3.22
N ASN A 109 4.16 -5.70 1.92
CA ASN A 109 4.20 -4.42 1.21
C ASN A 109 2.80 -3.79 1.13
N ILE A 110 2.54 -2.86 2.06
CA ILE A 110 1.29 -2.10 2.23
C ILE A 110 1.66 -0.70 2.71
N ASN A 111 1.12 0.31 2.04
CA ASN A 111 1.29 1.70 2.41
C ASN A 111 0.11 2.16 3.27
N VAL A 112 0.40 2.85 4.37
CA VAL A 112 -0.62 3.45 5.25
C VAL A 112 -0.41 4.95 5.29
N LEU A 113 -1.46 5.71 4.97
CA LEU A 113 -1.51 7.15 5.10
C LEU A 113 -2.51 7.52 6.19
N VAL A 114 -2.01 8.10 7.28
CA VAL A 114 -2.82 8.62 8.38
C VAL A 114 -2.95 10.13 8.24
N LEU A 115 -4.17 10.62 8.08
CA LEU A 115 -4.51 12.03 8.07
C LEU A 115 -4.81 12.47 9.50
N ASP A 116 -3.84 13.08 10.15
CA ASP A 116 -3.84 13.35 11.58
C ASP A 116 -4.35 14.76 11.89
N THR A 117 -5.67 14.85 12.04
CA THR A 117 -6.37 16.08 12.47
C THR A 117 -6.39 16.27 13.99
N GLN A 118 -5.84 15.29 14.73
CA GLN A 118 -5.74 15.27 16.18
C GLN A 118 -7.08 15.27 16.93
N VAL A 119 -8.20 15.06 16.23
CA VAL A 119 -9.55 14.92 16.77
C VAL A 119 -10.38 14.04 15.85
N TYR A 120 -11.49 13.50 16.34
CA TYR A 120 -12.50 12.91 15.47
C TYR A 120 -13.27 14.02 14.75
N SER A 121 -12.72 14.47 13.64
CA SER A 121 -13.24 15.60 12.87
C SER A 121 -14.68 15.37 12.40
N ASN A 122 -14.96 14.22 11.80
CA ASN A 122 -16.28 13.93 11.20
C ASN A 122 -17.45 13.91 12.22
N THR A 123 -17.20 13.48 13.45
CA THR A 123 -18.22 13.37 14.51
C THR A 123 -18.25 14.60 15.43
N GLY A 124 -17.69 15.71 14.95
CA GLY A 124 -17.78 17.03 15.57
C GLY A 124 -16.72 17.29 16.64
N GLY A 125 -15.48 16.84 16.42
CA GLY A 125 -14.31 17.26 17.20
C GLY A 125 -14.19 16.59 18.56
N GLN A 126 -14.33 15.26 18.62
CA GLN A 126 -14.13 14.51 19.85
C GLN A 126 -12.63 14.24 20.07
N ALA A 127 -12.20 14.19 21.32
CA ALA A 127 -10.83 13.85 21.67
C ALA A 127 -10.47 12.43 21.20
N SER A 128 -9.29 12.28 20.62
CA SER A 128 -8.68 11.01 20.23
C SER A 128 -7.39 10.76 21.02
N LYS A 129 -6.80 9.57 20.93
CA LYS A 129 -5.43 9.37 21.45
C LYS A 129 -4.38 10.20 20.71
N ALA A 130 -4.71 10.75 19.55
CA ALA A 130 -3.86 11.67 18.79
C ALA A 130 -3.96 13.14 19.25
N THR A 131 -4.99 13.50 20.04
CA THR A 131 -5.15 14.84 20.60
C THR A 131 -3.94 15.21 21.49
N PRO A 132 -3.35 16.41 21.38
CA PRO A 132 -2.22 16.84 22.19
C PRO A 132 -2.57 17.01 23.67
N LEU A 133 -1.53 17.11 24.50
CA LEU A 133 -1.68 17.55 25.89
C LEU A 133 -2.35 18.94 25.93
N ALA A 134 -3.26 19.14 26.88
CA ALA A 134 -4.01 20.38 27.12
C ALA A 134 -4.96 20.85 26.02
N ALA A 135 -4.98 20.19 24.84
CA ALA A 135 -5.93 20.55 23.78
C ALA A 135 -7.38 20.29 24.22
N VAL A 136 -8.27 21.24 23.92
CA VAL A 136 -9.70 21.18 24.23
C VAL A 136 -10.46 20.55 23.07
N ALA A 137 -11.24 19.52 23.36
CA ALA A 137 -12.10 18.82 22.42
C ALA A 137 -13.32 18.24 23.16
N LYS A 138 -14.33 17.71 22.47
CA LYS A 138 -15.42 16.99 23.15
C LYS A 138 -14.83 15.80 23.91
N PHE A 139 -15.31 15.58 25.14
CA PHE A 139 -14.75 14.64 26.13
C PHE A 139 -13.37 15.02 26.69
N ALA A 140 -12.83 16.19 26.34
CA ALA A 140 -11.65 16.80 26.93
C ALA A 140 -11.88 18.31 27.16
N ALA A 141 -13.01 18.66 27.80
CA ALA A 141 -13.43 20.05 27.97
C ALA A 141 -12.46 20.88 28.85
N ALA A 142 -11.84 20.24 29.85
CA ALA A 142 -10.80 20.83 30.68
C ALA A 142 -9.38 20.67 30.07
N GLY A 143 -9.29 20.36 28.78
CA GLY A 143 -8.05 19.96 28.12
C GLY A 143 -7.70 18.48 28.38
N LYS A 144 -7.06 17.84 27.40
CA LYS A 144 -6.60 16.46 27.53
C LYS A 144 -5.43 16.36 28.52
N GLN A 145 -5.53 15.44 29.47
CA GLN A 145 -4.60 15.31 30.59
C GLN A 145 -3.37 14.44 30.28
N VAL A 146 -3.38 13.72 29.16
CA VAL A 146 -2.30 12.82 28.74
C VAL A 146 -1.68 13.28 27.42
N PRO A 147 -0.39 13.05 27.19
CA PRO A 147 0.26 13.42 25.92
C PRO A 147 -0.33 12.66 24.73
N LYS A 148 -0.04 13.16 23.53
CA LYS A 148 -0.36 12.47 22.27
C LYS A 148 0.32 11.10 22.27
N LYS A 149 -0.42 10.05 21.89
CA LYS A 149 0.18 8.73 21.65
C LYS A 149 1.14 8.84 20.47
N ASP A 150 2.37 8.38 20.61
CA ASP A 150 3.36 8.43 19.53
C ASP A 150 3.25 7.19 18.64
N LEU A 151 2.39 7.27 17.62
CA LEU A 151 2.16 6.17 16.68
C LEU A 151 3.40 5.89 15.82
N GLY A 152 4.14 6.94 15.44
CA GLY A 152 5.37 6.81 14.67
C GLY A 152 6.42 6.02 15.44
N LEU A 153 6.67 6.40 16.70
CA LEU A 153 7.62 5.69 17.56
C LEU A 153 7.23 4.23 17.77
N ILE A 154 5.95 3.94 18.00
CA ILE A 154 5.45 2.55 18.12
C ILE A 154 5.76 1.75 16.85
N ALA A 155 5.49 2.31 15.66
CA ALA A 155 5.75 1.63 14.39
C ALA A 155 7.25 1.41 14.14
N THR A 156 8.11 2.37 14.52
CA THR A 156 9.57 2.20 14.37
C THR A 156 10.14 1.06 15.21
N ALA A 157 9.48 0.69 16.32
CA ALA A 157 9.93 -0.37 17.21
C ALA A 157 9.98 -1.77 16.55
N TYR A 158 9.25 -1.98 15.44
CA TYR A 158 9.34 -3.22 14.67
C TYR A 158 10.66 -3.36 13.87
N GLY A 159 11.32 -2.25 13.56
CA GLY A 159 12.59 -2.22 12.83
C GLY A 159 12.50 -2.48 11.31
N ASN A 160 11.38 -2.99 10.80
CA ASN A 160 11.16 -3.27 9.37
C ASN A 160 9.99 -2.47 8.74
N VAL A 161 9.47 -1.48 9.47
CA VAL A 161 8.42 -0.58 8.99
C VAL A 161 9.06 0.74 8.59
N TYR A 162 8.82 1.18 7.36
CA TYR A 162 9.17 2.55 6.96
C TYR A 162 8.20 3.52 7.65
N VAL A 163 8.72 4.53 8.33
CA VAL A 163 7.90 5.51 9.07
C VAL A 163 8.33 6.91 8.69
N ALA A 164 7.37 7.74 8.27
CA ALA A 164 7.58 9.15 8.01
C ALA A 164 6.46 10.00 8.61
N GLN A 165 6.82 11.18 9.11
CA GLN A 165 5.86 12.20 9.50
C GLN A 165 6.02 13.41 8.58
N VAL A 166 4.91 13.87 8.02
CA VAL A 166 4.89 14.93 7.02
C VAL A 166 3.91 16.04 7.40
N ALA A 167 4.19 17.24 6.91
CA ALA A 167 3.30 18.38 7.00
C ALA A 167 3.44 19.18 5.71
N PHE A 168 2.46 19.05 4.81
CA PHE A 168 2.52 19.62 3.47
C PHE A 168 2.77 21.14 3.49
N GLY A 169 2.05 21.86 4.37
CA GLY A 169 2.22 23.31 4.52
C GLY A 169 3.57 23.74 5.12
N ALA A 170 4.34 22.82 5.71
CA ALA A 170 5.68 23.11 6.22
C ALA A 170 6.77 22.86 5.17
N LYS A 171 6.67 21.74 4.43
CA LYS A 171 7.62 21.38 3.38
C LYS A 171 7.02 20.37 2.40
N ASP A 172 6.64 20.86 1.22
CA ASP A 172 6.09 20.08 0.12
C ASP A 172 7.09 19.04 -0.42
N ALA A 173 8.34 19.43 -0.67
CA ALA A 173 9.38 18.55 -1.21
C ALA A 173 9.67 17.35 -0.29
N HIS A 174 9.60 17.54 1.03
CA HIS A 174 9.72 16.45 1.99
C HIS A 174 8.49 15.52 1.97
N THR A 175 7.30 16.09 1.78
CA THR A 175 6.06 15.31 1.70
C THR A 175 6.05 14.41 0.48
N VAL A 176 6.43 14.93 -0.69
CA VAL A 176 6.57 14.14 -1.93
C VAL A 176 7.60 13.03 -1.74
N LYS A 177 8.80 13.39 -1.28
CA LYS A 177 9.88 12.42 -1.04
C LYS A 177 9.46 11.30 -0.09
N ALA A 178 8.78 11.63 1.01
CA ALA A 178 8.35 10.62 1.98
C ALA A 178 7.31 9.65 1.41
N LEU A 179 6.44 10.11 0.49
CA LEU A 179 5.47 9.25 -0.18
C LEU A 179 6.14 8.34 -1.22
N GLU A 180 7.12 8.86 -1.98
CA GLU A 180 7.93 8.06 -2.91
C GLU A 180 8.74 6.99 -2.19
N GLU A 181 9.44 7.35 -1.11
CA GLU A 181 10.21 6.41 -0.29
C GLU A 181 9.31 5.36 0.39
N ALA A 182 8.11 5.76 0.85
CA ALA A 182 7.14 4.82 1.40
C ALA A 182 6.66 3.80 0.36
N GLU A 183 6.39 4.24 -0.87
CA GLU A 183 5.93 3.38 -1.97
C GLU A 183 7.01 2.39 -2.40
N ALA A 184 8.26 2.88 -2.53
CA ALA A 184 9.40 2.09 -2.97
C ALA A 184 9.89 1.09 -1.91
N TRP A 185 9.52 1.27 -0.64
CA TRP A 185 9.91 0.37 0.44
C TRP A 185 9.29 -1.02 0.23
N PRO A 186 10.11 -2.11 0.18
CA PRO A 186 9.62 -3.47 -0.06
C PRO A 186 9.04 -4.10 1.21
N GLY A 187 8.11 -3.40 1.87
CA GLY A 187 7.59 -3.75 3.19
C GLY A 187 6.47 -2.81 3.65
N PRO A 188 6.06 -2.90 4.92
CA PRO A 188 5.03 -2.04 5.48
C PRO A 188 5.55 -0.60 5.61
N SER A 189 4.72 0.37 5.22
CA SER A 189 5.04 1.79 5.29
C SER A 189 3.93 2.55 6.01
N LEU A 190 4.31 3.48 6.88
CA LEU A 190 3.41 4.35 7.62
C LEU A 190 3.81 5.82 7.42
N VAL A 191 2.93 6.59 6.80
CA VAL A 191 3.06 8.04 6.64
C VAL A 191 2.00 8.72 7.49
N ILE A 192 2.42 9.55 8.45
CA ILE A 192 1.54 10.35 9.30
C ILE A 192 1.58 11.79 8.81
N ALA A 193 0.50 12.24 8.20
CA ALA A 193 0.37 13.59 7.65
C ALA A 193 -0.42 14.47 8.62
N TYR A 194 0.19 15.57 9.07
CA TYR A 194 -0.54 16.61 9.79
C TYR A 194 -1.58 17.25 8.86
N SER A 195 -2.84 17.30 9.32
CA SER A 195 -3.99 17.77 8.53
C SER A 195 -4.91 18.70 9.32
#